data_AF-A0A6A8ELC5-F1
#
_entry.id   AF-A0A6A8ELC5-F1
#
_cell.length_a   1.000
_cell.length_b   1.000
_cell.length_c   1.000
_cell.angle_alpha   90.00
_cell.angle_beta   90.00
_cell.angle_gamma   90.00
#
_symmetry.space_group_name_H-M   'P 1'
#
loop_
_entity.id
_entity.type
_entity.pdbx_description
1 polymer ?
#
loop_
_entity_poly.entity_id
_entity_poly.type
_entity_poly.pdbx_seq_one_letter_code
_entity_poly.pdbx_strand_id
1 'polypeptide(L)'
;LGLHAIPPHSAGASRVNVGVMQAGTGRNVVPSSALLKVETRGESEAINQYVFERAQHVVAGAAAMYEARYELRMMGAATASAPSPAWVDYLREQAARVPGVQQAVDRIAAPAGSEDATLMMARVQARGGLASYMIFGTELSAGHHNEKFDFDESVMAVAVETLARVALNFPWQRGV
;
A
#
# COMPACT_ATOMS: atom_id res chain seq x y z
N LEU A 1 -7.69 -11.19 -20.73
CA LEU A 1 -8.48 -11.58 -19.53
C LEU A 1 -9.45 -10.44 -19.21
N GLY A 2 -10.74 -10.70 -18.94
CA GLY A 2 -11.73 -9.64 -18.72
C GLY A 2 -11.37 -8.64 -17.62
N LEU A 3 -10.59 -9.07 -16.62
CA LEU A 3 -10.10 -8.21 -15.53
C LEU A 3 -9.20 -7.08 -16.02
N HIS A 4 -8.41 -7.31 -17.07
CA HIS A 4 -7.54 -6.27 -17.65
C HIS A 4 -8.30 -5.36 -18.65
N ALA A 5 -9.58 -5.64 -18.90
CA ALA A 5 -10.45 -4.81 -19.73
C ALA A 5 -11.33 -3.86 -18.89
N ILE A 6 -11.15 -3.83 -17.57
CA ILE A 6 -11.84 -2.88 -16.69
C ILE A 6 -11.46 -1.45 -17.13
N PRO A 7 -12.43 -0.58 -17.47
CA PRO A 7 -12.13 0.77 -17.93
C PRO A 7 -11.37 1.56 -16.86
N PRO A 8 -10.35 2.35 -17.24
CA PRO A 8 -9.68 3.26 -16.31
C PRO A 8 -10.67 4.23 -15.66
N HIS A 9 -10.43 4.57 -14.39
CA HIS A 9 -11.22 5.58 -13.69
C HIS A 9 -10.75 6.98 -14.09
N SER A 10 -11.67 7.89 -14.44
CA SER A 10 -11.32 9.24 -14.93
C SER A 10 -10.65 10.13 -13.88
N ALA A 11 -10.88 9.84 -12.59
CA ALA A 11 -10.39 10.65 -11.47
C ALA A 11 -8.95 10.32 -11.01
N GLY A 12 -8.26 9.34 -11.59
CA GLY A 12 -6.89 9.01 -11.19
C GLY A 12 -6.41 7.63 -11.60
N ALA A 13 -5.19 7.28 -11.19
CA ALA A 13 -4.56 6.03 -11.57
C ALA A 13 -5.20 4.81 -10.87
N SER A 14 -5.24 3.68 -11.59
CA SER A 14 -5.66 2.38 -11.07
C SER A 14 -4.77 1.26 -11.58
N ARG A 15 -4.80 0.09 -10.90
CA ARG A 15 -4.09 -1.13 -11.28
C ARG A 15 -4.97 -2.35 -11.05
N VAL A 16 -4.84 -3.34 -11.92
CA VAL A 16 -5.36 -4.70 -11.74
C VAL A 16 -4.25 -5.66 -12.14
N ASN A 17 -3.89 -6.59 -11.27
CA ASN A 17 -2.90 -7.60 -11.56
C ASN A 17 -3.42 -8.99 -11.21
N VAL A 18 -3.34 -9.92 -12.16
CA VAL A 18 -3.56 -11.35 -11.91
C VAL A 18 -2.19 -11.99 -11.77
N GLY A 19 -1.67 -11.99 -10.53
CA GLY A 19 -0.30 -12.44 -10.26
C GLY A 19 -0.13 -13.95 -10.34
N VAL A 20 -1.20 -14.73 -10.13
CA VAL A 20 -1.19 -16.19 -10.26
C VAL A 20 -2.46 -16.66 -10.95
N MET A 21 -2.30 -17.57 -11.91
CA MET A 21 -3.37 -18.33 -12.53
C MET A 21 -2.97 -19.81 -12.58
N GLN A 22 -3.80 -20.67 -12.00
CA GLN A 22 -3.61 -22.12 -12.00
C GLN A 22 -4.92 -22.80 -12.36
N ALA A 23 -4.90 -23.77 -13.27
CA ALA A 23 -6.10 -24.50 -13.69
C ALA A 23 -5.76 -25.90 -14.19
N GLY A 24 -6.72 -26.82 -14.03
CA GLY A 24 -6.61 -28.20 -14.52
C GLY A 24 -5.70 -29.09 -13.67
N THR A 25 -5.74 -30.38 -14.00
CA THR A 25 -5.02 -31.43 -13.25
C THR A 25 -4.15 -32.31 -14.16
N GLY A 26 -4.35 -32.28 -15.47
CA GLY A 26 -3.57 -33.06 -16.42
C GLY A 26 -3.80 -32.58 -17.86
N ARG A 27 -2.87 -32.89 -18.76
CA ARG A 27 -2.88 -32.36 -20.15
C ARG A 27 -4.10 -32.78 -20.97
N ASN A 28 -4.73 -33.90 -20.61
CA ASN A 28 -5.81 -34.56 -21.35
C ASN A 28 -7.11 -34.66 -20.53
N VAL A 29 -7.20 -33.95 -19.41
CA VAL A 29 -8.39 -33.90 -18.55
C VAL A 29 -9.02 -32.52 -18.73
N VAL A 30 -10.33 -32.47 -18.99
CA VAL A 30 -11.08 -31.20 -19.05
C VAL A 30 -10.97 -30.51 -17.67
N PRO A 31 -10.43 -29.28 -17.58
CA PRO A 31 -10.27 -28.60 -16.30
C PRO A 31 -11.61 -28.37 -15.60
N SER A 32 -11.73 -28.83 -14.35
CA SER A 32 -12.93 -28.62 -13.51
C SER A 32 -12.75 -27.54 -12.44
N SER A 33 -11.52 -27.01 -12.29
CA SER A 33 -11.19 -26.01 -11.27
C SER A 33 -10.09 -25.06 -11.77
N ALA A 34 -10.16 -23.82 -11.31
CA ALA A 34 -9.17 -22.78 -11.53
C ALA A 34 -9.04 -21.89 -10.28
N LEU A 35 -7.84 -21.37 -10.04
CA LEU A 35 -7.51 -20.41 -9.00
C LEU A 35 -6.85 -19.19 -9.62
N LEU A 36 -7.34 -18.00 -9.24
CA LEU A 36 -6.73 -16.72 -9.54
C LEU A 36 -6.29 -16.05 -8.23
N LYS A 37 -5.07 -15.51 -8.19
CA LYS A 37 -4.65 -14.55 -7.16
C LYS A 37 -4.57 -13.18 -7.81
N VAL A 38 -5.46 -12.30 -7.39
CA VAL A 38 -5.69 -11.00 -8.02
C VAL A 38 -5.50 -9.89 -6.98
N GLU A 39 -4.92 -8.78 -7.41
CA GLU A 39 -4.93 -7.52 -6.65
C GLU A 39 -5.56 -6.40 -7.49
N THR A 40 -6.24 -5.49 -6.81
CA THR A 40 -6.70 -4.20 -7.34
C THR A 40 -6.04 -3.09 -6.55
N ARG A 41 -5.71 -1.98 -7.21
CA ARG A 41 -5.22 -0.77 -6.55
C ARG A 41 -5.85 0.46 -7.19
N GLY A 42 -6.04 1.49 -6.39
CA GLY A 42 -6.45 2.82 -6.83
C GLY A 42 -5.63 3.89 -6.12
N GLU A 43 -5.42 5.01 -6.80
CA GLU A 43 -4.78 6.20 -6.21
C GLU A 43 -5.59 6.77 -5.03
N SER A 44 -6.90 6.54 -5.04
CA SER A 44 -7.81 6.82 -3.93
C SER A 44 -8.66 5.59 -3.60
N GLU A 45 -9.27 5.61 -2.41
CA GLU A 45 -10.21 4.58 -1.95
C GLU A 45 -11.36 4.41 -2.96
N ALA A 46 -11.95 5.51 -3.43
CA ALA A 46 -13.05 5.49 -4.39
C ALA A 46 -12.64 4.81 -5.71
N ILE A 47 -11.42 5.05 -6.19
CA ILE A 47 -10.90 4.42 -7.40
C ILE A 47 -10.69 2.92 -7.18
N ASN A 48 -10.08 2.52 -6.04
CA ASN A 48 -9.87 1.10 -5.74
C ASN A 48 -11.21 0.36 -5.63
N GLN A 49 -12.18 0.95 -4.94
CA GLN A 49 -13.52 0.39 -4.79
C GLN A 49 -14.22 0.19 -6.13
N TYR A 50 -14.15 1.19 -7.03
CA TYR A 50 -14.67 1.05 -8.39
C TYR A 50 -14.05 -0.15 -9.12
N VAL A 51 -12.72 -0.28 -9.08
CA VAL A 51 -12.02 -1.38 -9.77
C VAL A 51 -12.39 -2.73 -9.16
N PHE A 52 -12.47 -2.82 -7.84
CA PHE A 52 -12.86 -4.03 -7.12
C PHE A 52 -14.31 -4.44 -7.46
N GLU A 53 -15.25 -3.52 -7.51
CA GLU A 53 -16.63 -3.79 -7.95
C GLU A 53 -16.68 -4.30 -9.39
N ARG A 54 -15.94 -3.67 -10.31
CA ARG A 54 -15.87 -4.14 -11.70
C ARG A 54 -15.21 -5.51 -11.81
N ALA A 55 -14.18 -5.78 -11.02
CA ALA A 55 -13.56 -7.10 -10.97
C ALA A 55 -14.54 -8.19 -10.52
N GLN A 56 -15.38 -7.91 -9.52
CA GLN A 56 -16.43 -8.83 -9.08
C GLN A 56 -17.43 -9.13 -10.20
N HIS A 57 -17.89 -8.10 -10.93
CA HIS A 57 -18.79 -8.30 -12.09
C HIS A 57 -18.15 -9.14 -13.20
N VAL A 58 -16.88 -8.90 -13.50
CA VAL A 58 -16.15 -9.67 -14.52
C VAL A 58 -16.03 -11.15 -14.12
N VAL A 59 -15.65 -11.44 -12.87
CA VAL A 59 -15.49 -12.82 -12.38
C VAL A 59 -16.85 -13.54 -12.37
N ALA A 60 -17.90 -12.87 -11.88
CA ALA A 60 -19.25 -13.43 -11.86
C ALA A 60 -19.77 -13.73 -13.28
N GLY A 61 -19.58 -12.80 -14.22
CA GLY A 61 -19.96 -12.98 -15.61
C GLY A 61 -19.18 -14.13 -16.28
N ALA A 62 -17.86 -14.19 -16.06
CA ALA A 62 -17.03 -15.27 -16.59
C ALA A 62 -17.43 -16.65 -16.05
N ALA A 63 -17.77 -16.75 -14.76
CA ALA A 63 -18.29 -17.99 -14.19
C ALA A 63 -19.64 -18.37 -14.80
N ALA A 64 -20.55 -17.41 -14.95
CA ALA A 64 -21.87 -17.63 -15.52
C ALA A 64 -21.82 -18.10 -16.99
N MET A 65 -20.88 -17.61 -17.80
CA MET A 65 -20.70 -18.04 -19.19
C MET A 65 -20.48 -19.55 -19.36
N TYR A 66 -19.94 -20.21 -18.33
CA TYR A 66 -19.65 -21.64 -18.33
C TYR A 66 -20.50 -22.41 -17.32
N GLU A 67 -21.57 -21.78 -16.78
CA GLU A 67 -22.40 -22.34 -15.71
C GLU A 67 -21.58 -22.85 -14.51
N ALA A 68 -20.42 -22.22 -14.26
CA ALA A 68 -19.51 -22.58 -13.20
C ALA A 68 -19.84 -21.86 -11.90
N ARG A 69 -19.46 -22.47 -10.77
CA ARG A 69 -19.47 -21.82 -9.46
C ARG A 69 -18.15 -21.08 -9.26
N TYR A 70 -18.19 -20.01 -8.48
CA TYR A 70 -16.99 -19.29 -8.06
C TYR A 70 -17.08 -18.95 -6.57
N GLU A 71 -15.92 -18.78 -5.95
CA GLU A 71 -15.77 -18.26 -4.59
C GLU A 71 -14.83 -17.06 -4.64
N LEU A 72 -15.18 -15.99 -3.92
CA LEU A 72 -14.31 -14.86 -3.71
C LEU A 72 -13.85 -14.86 -2.25
N ARG A 73 -12.53 -14.87 -2.06
CA ARG A 73 -11.90 -14.78 -0.74
C ARG A 73 -11.07 -13.52 -0.66
N MET A 74 -11.40 -12.66 0.32
CA MET A 74 -10.60 -11.49 0.64
C MET A 74 -9.30 -11.92 1.32
N MET A 75 -8.16 -11.46 0.78
CA MET A 75 -6.82 -11.84 1.26
C MET A 75 -6.08 -10.72 1.98
N GLY A 76 -6.57 -9.48 1.89
CA GLY A 76 -5.97 -8.29 2.52
C GLY A 76 -6.52 -7.02 1.88
N ALA A 77 -6.39 -5.90 2.58
CA ALA A 77 -6.75 -4.57 2.09
C ALA A 77 -5.89 -3.51 2.79
N ALA A 78 -5.70 -2.38 2.12
CA ALA A 78 -5.10 -1.17 2.65
C ALA A 78 -5.91 0.02 2.11
N THR A 79 -5.76 1.20 2.73
CA THR A 79 -6.41 2.43 2.24
C THR A 79 -5.36 3.46 1.80
N ALA A 80 -5.81 4.60 1.30
CA ALA A 80 -4.91 5.68 0.91
C ALA A 80 -4.24 6.32 2.14
N SER A 81 -2.94 6.62 2.04
CA SER A 81 -2.22 7.37 3.08
C SER A 81 -2.52 8.87 2.95
N ALA A 82 -2.99 9.48 4.04
CA ALA A 82 -3.19 10.93 4.14
C ALA A 82 -2.59 11.45 5.45
N PRO A 83 -1.27 11.73 5.52
CA PRO A 83 -0.63 12.21 6.73
C PRO A 83 -1.23 13.50 7.29
N SER A 84 -1.32 13.60 8.62
CA SER A 84 -1.79 14.79 9.32
C SER A 84 -0.75 15.93 9.23
N PRO A 85 -1.06 17.10 8.65
CA PRO A 85 -0.06 18.15 8.39
C PRO A 85 0.72 18.61 9.61
N ALA A 86 0.04 18.93 10.72
CA ALA A 86 0.70 19.35 11.95
C ALA A 86 1.67 18.28 12.50
N TRP A 87 1.31 17.01 12.35
CA TRP A 87 2.19 15.91 12.77
C TRP A 87 3.39 15.74 11.84
N VAL A 88 3.21 15.92 10.53
CA VAL A 88 4.32 15.94 9.56
C VAL A 88 5.30 17.07 9.89
N ASP A 89 4.80 18.26 10.19
CA ASP A 89 5.63 19.41 10.57
C ASP A 89 6.47 19.12 11.82
N TYR A 90 5.85 18.56 12.87
CA TYR A 90 6.55 18.16 14.08
C TYR A 90 7.63 17.09 13.81
N LEU A 91 7.30 16.06 13.01
CA LEU A 91 8.26 15.03 12.64
C LEU A 91 9.45 15.59 11.85
N ARG A 92 9.20 16.51 10.90
CA ARG A 92 10.26 17.20 10.14
C ARG A 92 11.19 17.96 11.09
N GLU A 93 10.64 18.71 12.05
CA GLU A 93 11.43 19.46 13.02
C GLU A 93 12.32 18.58 13.89
N GLN A 94 11.83 17.41 14.31
CA GLN A 94 12.64 16.48 15.10
C GLN A 94 13.72 15.80 14.26
N ALA A 95 13.37 15.36 13.05
CA ALA A 95 14.29 14.68 12.13
C ALA A 95 15.44 15.60 11.69
N ALA A 96 15.17 16.88 11.41
CA ALA A 96 16.20 17.84 10.97
C ALA A 96 17.30 18.11 12.02
N ARG A 97 17.14 17.65 13.26
CA ARG A 97 18.12 17.81 14.34
C ARG A 97 18.97 16.56 14.57
N VAL A 98 18.70 15.47 13.87
CA VAL A 98 19.37 14.18 14.05
C VAL A 98 20.64 14.13 13.20
N PRO A 99 21.82 13.86 13.78
CA PRO A 99 23.04 13.62 13.01
C PRO A 99 22.82 12.51 11.98
N GLY A 100 23.24 12.76 10.73
CA GLY A 100 23.04 11.83 9.61
C GLY A 100 21.79 12.12 8.76
N VAL A 101 20.82 12.90 9.26
CA VAL A 101 19.72 13.41 8.42
C VAL A 101 20.23 14.60 7.61
N GLN A 102 20.42 14.39 6.30
CA GLN A 102 20.86 15.46 5.38
C GLN A 102 19.69 16.34 4.92
N GLN A 103 18.52 15.75 4.73
CA GLN A 103 17.30 16.45 4.32
C GLN A 103 16.09 15.84 5.02
N ALA A 104 15.22 16.70 5.56
CA ALA A 104 13.90 16.32 6.05
C ALA A 104 12.86 16.82 5.03
N VAL A 105 12.35 15.90 4.20
CA VAL A 105 11.41 16.20 3.12
C VAL A 105 10.00 15.81 3.56
N ASP A 106 9.05 16.73 3.47
CA ASP A 106 7.66 16.50 3.91
C ASP A 106 6.91 15.49 3.07
N ARG A 107 7.13 15.56 1.76
CA ARG A 107 6.47 14.70 0.77
C ARG A 107 7.36 14.55 -0.45
N ILE A 108 7.47 13.33 -0.93
CA ILE A 108 8.20 13.00 -2.14
C ILE A 108 7.26 12.35 -3.15
N ALA A 109 7.40 12.71 -4.43
CA ALA A 109 6.77 11.98 -5.51
C ALA A 109 7.64 10.75 -5.82
N ALA A 110 7.20 9.58 -5.38
CA ALA A 110 7.90 8.31 -5.55
C ALA A 110 6.98 7.28 -6.24
N PRO A 111 7.53 6.17 -6.80
CA PRO A 111 6.73 5.07 -7.32
C PRO A 111 5.70 4.61 -6.29
N ALA A 112 4.44 4.50 -6.72
CA ALA A 112 3.33 4.18 -5.83
C ALA A 112 3.42 2.73 -5.30
N GLY A 113 3.24 2.57 -4.00
CA GLY A 113 3.10 1.28 -3.29
C GLY A 113 1.81 1.24 -2.48
N SER A 114 1.61 0.16 -1.72
CA SER A 114 0.50 0.02 -0.76
C SER A 114 1.05 -0.50 0.56
N GLU A 115 0.53 0.01 1.67
CA GLU A 115 1.01 -0.26 3.02
C GLU A 115 -0.20 -0.37 3.97
N ASP A 116 -0.29 -1.41 4.79
CA ASP A 116 -1.45 -1.67 5.66
C ASP A 116 -1.47 -0.78 6.92
N ALA A 117 -0.33 -0.17 7.27
CA ALA A 117 -0.27 0.86 8.32
C ALA A 117 -1.24 2.02 8.05
N THR A 118 -1.65 2.23 6.79
CA THR A 118 -2.70 3.19 6.40
C THR A 118 -4.03 2.94 7.10
N LEU A 119 -4.37 1.68 7.40
CA LEU A 119 -5.58 1.34 8.17
C LEU A 119 -5.48 1.86 9.61
N MET A 120 -4.30 1.77 10.21
CA MET A 120 -4.04 2.31 11.55
C MET A 120 -4.09 3.83 11.55
N MET A 121 -3.45 4.47 10.56
CA MET A 121 -3.48 5.93 10.38
C MET A 121 -4.92 6.44 10.25
N ALA A 122 -5.70 5.85 9.33
CA ALA A 122 -7.09 6.23 9.12
C ALA A 122 -7.94 6.06 10.39
N ARG A 123 -7.71 4.98 11.15
CA ARG A 123 -8.41 4.74 12.41
C ARG A 123 -8.07 5.78 13.49
N VAL A 124 -6.80 6.16 13.63
CA VAL A 124 -6.35 7.19 14.57
C VAL A 124 -6.97 8.54 14.21
N GLN A 125 -6.93 8.91 12.93
CA GLN A 125 -7.47 10.18 12.42
C GLN A 125 -9.00 10.27 12.57
N ALA A 126 -9.73 9.18 12.30
CA ALA A 126 -11.17 9.12 12.52
C ALA A 126 -11.59 9.29 13.99
N ARG A 127 -10.65 9.15 14.94
CA ARG A 127 -10.85 9.35 16.37
C ARG A 127 -10.25 10.66 16.89
N GLY A 128 -9.89 11.57 16.00
CA GLY A 128 -9.34 12.88 16.34
C GLY A 128 -7.84 12.89 16.67
N GLY A 129 -7.15 11.76 16.52
CA GLY A 129 -5.69 11.69 16.64
C GLY A 129 -4.99 12.14 15.35
N LEU A 130 -3.67 12.30 15.42
CA LEU A 130 -2.83 12.60 14.26
C LEU A 130 -1.94 11.41 13.91
N ALA A 131 -1.67 11.22 12.63
CA ALA A 131 -0.83 10.12 12.16
C ALA A 131 -0.02 10.52 10.92
N SER A 132 1.13 9.89 10.75
CA SER A 132 1.98 10.01 9.56
C SER A 132 2.76 8.71 9.37
N TYR A 133 3.44 8.58 8.23
CA TYR A 133 4.31 7.47 7.89
C TYR A 133 5.69 8.03 7.55
N MET A 134 6.73 7.63 8.28
CA MET A 134 8.09 8.10 8.05
C MET A 134 8.85 7.14 7.14
N ILE A 135 9.57 7.70 6.17
CA ILE A 135 10.47 6.94 5.29
C ILE A 135 11.89 7.41 5.59
N PHE A 136 12.78 6.48 5.90
CA PHE A 136 14.20 6.74 6.07
C PHE A 136 14.93 6.33 4.79
N GLY A 137 15.55 7.30 4.12
CA GLY A 137 16.33 7.05 2.92
C GLY A 137 17.58 6.25 3.22
N THR A 138 17.88 5.28 2.37
CA THR A 138 19.10 4.46 2.40
C THR A 138 19.51 4.16 0.96
N GLU A 139 20.81 3.96 0.74
CA GLU A 139 21.24 3.33 -0.50
C GLU A 139 20.68 1.91 -0.55
N LEU A 140 20.21 1.51 -1.74
CA LEU A 140 19.61 0.22 -1.99
C LEU A 140 20.35 -0.51 -3.10
N SER A 141 20.72 -1.77 -2.86
CA SER A 141 21.32 -2.63 -3.88
C SER A 141 20.32 -3.03 -4.98
N ALA A 142 19.03 -3.09 -4.64
CA ALA A 142 17.92 -3.28 -5.55
C ALA A 142 16.62 -2.71 -4.95
N GLY A 143 15.58 -2.53 -5.77
CA GLY A 143 14.28 -2.07 -5.30
C GLY A 143 13.60 -3.07 -4.34
N HIS A 144 12.59 -2.60 -3.61
CA HIS A 144 11.77 -3.44 -2.75
C HIS A 144 11.18 -4.63 -3.53
N HIS A 145 11.04 -5.78 -2.85
CA HIS A 145 10.54 -7.05 -3.40
C HIS A 145 11.45 -7.70 -4.46
N ASN A 146 12.70 -7.27 -4.54
CA ASN A 146 13.73 -7.92 -5.36
C ASN A 146 14.56 -8.91 -4.52
N GLU A 147 14.94 -10.05 -5.09
CA GLU A 147 15.78 -11.06 -4.40
C GLU A 147 17.18 -10.54 -4.02
N LYS A 148 17.65 -9.49 -4.70
CA LYS A 148 18.92 -8.80 -4.43
C LYS A 148 18.74 -7.54 -3.57
N PHE A 149 17.56 -7.36 -2.98
CA PHE A 149 17.32 -6.25 -2.08
C PHE A 149 18.29 -6.33 -0.90
N ASP A 150 18.98 -5.23 -0.66
CA ASP A 150 19.85 -5.01 0.48
C ASP A 150 19.91 -3.50 0.74
N PHE A 151 20.22 -3.09 1.96
CA PHE A 151 20.25 -1.69 2.37
C PHE A 151 21.39 -1.40 3.35
N ASP A 152 21.83 -0.14 3.40
CA ASP A 152 22.83 0.31 4.38
C ASP A 152 22.22 0.36 5.80
N GLU A 153 22.54 -0.66 6.59
CA GLU A 153 22.10 -0.82 7.98
C GLU A 153 22.49 0.34 8.90
N SER A 154 23.46 1.19 8.53
CA SER A 154 23.80 2.39 9.29
C SER A 154 22.60 3.36 9.45
N VAL A 155 21.63 3.30 8.54
CA VAL A 155 20.37 4.05 8.61
C VAL A 155 19.57 3.74 9.87
N MET A 156 19.73 2.56 10.46
CA MET A 156 18.99 2.16 11.66
C MET A 156 19.29 3.06 12.86
N ALA A 157 20.55 3.51 13.02
CA ALA A 157 20.91 4.42 14.11
C ALA A 157 20.19 5.77 13.97
N VAL A 158 20.12 6.29 12.74
CA VAL A 158 19.39 7.53 12.41
C VAL A 158 17.89 7.36 12.67
N ALA A 159 17.31 6.23 12.25
CA ALA A 159 15.89 5.95 12.45
C ALA A 159 15.53 5.85 13.94
N VAL A 160 16.32 5.11 14.73
CA VAL A 160 16.10 4.95 16.17
C VAL A 160 16.23 6.29 16.90
N GLU A 161 17.28 7.07 16.62
CA GLU A 161 17.42 8.39 17.25
C GLU A 161 16.26 9.31 16.88
N THR A 162 15.85 9.32 15.61
CA THR A 162 14.71 10.14 15.14
C THR A 162 13.43 9.78 15.90
N LEU A 163 13.08 8.50 15.96
CA LEU A 163 11.87 8.03 16.64
C LEU A 163 11.92 8.29 18.15
N ALA A 164 13.08 8.10 18.78
CA ALA A 164 13.27 8.39 20.20
C ALA A 164 13.08 9.88 20.50
N ARG A 165 13.63 10.77 19.67
CA ARG A 165 13.47 12.23 19.82
C ARG A 165 12.02 12.66 19.61
N VAL A 166 11.31 12.06 18.67
CA VAL A 166 9.87 12.31 18.45
C VAL A 166 9.07 12.08 19.73
N ALA A 167 9.36 11.01 20.46
CA ALA A 167 8.70 10.72 21.73
C ALA A 167 9.17 11.62 22.88
N LEU A 168 10.49 11.75 23.08
CA LEU A 168 11.06 12.46 24.22
C LEU A 168 10.84 13.98 24.16
N ASN A 169 10.85 14.56 22.96
CA ASN A 169 10.70 16.00 22.75
C ASN A 169 9.25 16.44 22.55
N PHE A 170 8.28 15.54 22.78
CA PHE A 170 6.88 15.86 22.58
C PHE A 170 6.49 17.09 23.41
N PRO A 171 5.75 18.07 22.84
CA PRO A 171 5.35 19.27 23.54
C PRO A 171 4.21 18.99 24.54
N TRP A 172 4.49 18.28 25.63
CA TRP A 172 3.52 17.75 26.61
C TRP A 172 2.52 18.79 27.16
N GLN A 173 2.89 20.07 27.19
CA GLN A 173 2.01 21.15 27.66
C GLN A 173 0.96 21.60 26.62
N ARG A 174 1.25 21.46 25.33
CA ARG A 174 0.45 22.08 24.24
C ARG A 174 -0.05 21.07 23.21
N GLY A 175 0.56 19.89 23.14
CA GLY A 175 0.36 18.98 22.01
C GLY A 175 0.99 19.51 20.72
N VAL A 176 0.75 18.79 19.64
CA VAL A 176 1.11 19.18 18.27
C VAL A 176 -0.11 19.76 17.58
#